data_AF-A0AAD9QHM7-F1
#
_entry.id   AF-A0AAD9QHM7-F1
#
_cell.length_a   1.000
_cell.length_b   1.000
_cell.length_c   1.000
_cell.angle_alpha   90.00
_cell.angle_beta   90.00
_cell.angle_gamma   90.00
#
_symmetry.space_group_name_H-M   'P 1'
#
loop_
_entity.id
_entity.type
_entity.pdbx_description
1 polymer ?
#
loop_
_entity_poly.entity_id
_entity_poly.type
_entity_poly.pdbx_seq_one_letter_code
_entity_poly.pdbx_strand_id
1 'polypeptide(L)'
;MSSYTSSEEDEDVASTKDSPDFSQPWELSDVVLIVEEEKFHVHRCMLAMWSPVFSKMFTAQFKEQTADEIPLPEKKALEIKELLQVIYPSIGKTVREANYLFLLNLAKEYMMTKLTKMCESFLIGKLGERNFHCLILLRVAQVYELKDLEKACVDKAKSMSFNWLKRHKFYNEINIRNYRAIVEEKIENVEDDIMKKDREIKSLKSRVEDLQSQGEKALQELESITAVIAFAVGRPTSYYSSVGFDSSVSRIEKEDKFKNLGGLLSSFHSTLKRISHEEEAAAASREDLPDFSEPWLLSDVVLVVEEEKIHVHRSMLALWSPVFAKMFTAQFKEQTADEIPLPEKKASEIKEMLQVIYPTIGKEVDEGNYLSLLNLAKEYMMTKLTKKCEIFLVGKLQNSHCLEYLDVAQAYELKELEEACIKKAKSESFGVLKRHRVYEEINYSNYRALVEAKRTEMENTVANMKKENERLSGQVQLLNDRGNDARRDFENLLSNIAFNMGITDISETIDRKLYHIRTRADQQFKKLHGPLNTLWTSLKQISTEKPIFVLRGQLF
;
A
#
# COMPACT_ATOMS: atom_id res chain seq x y z
N MET A 1 8.88 -27.80 -5.84
CA MET A 1 8.22 -29.07 -6.21
C MET A 1 8.78 -30.14 -5.29
N SER A 2 7.96 -30.67 -4.39
CA SER A 2 8.12 -31.99 -3.77
C SER A 2 6.82 -32.35 -3.05
N SER A 3 6.39 -33.60 -3.27
CA SER A 3 5.37 -34.40 -2.58
C SER A 3 4.03 -33.74 -2.22
N TYR A 4 3.03 -33.94 -3.08
CA TYR A 4 1.68 -34.24 -2.60
C TYR A 4 1.31 -35.63 -3.13
N THR A 5 1.13 -36.53 -2.18
CA THR A 5 0.78 -37.93 -2.35
C THR A 5 -0.60 -38.07 -2.97
N SER A 6 -0.65 -38.91 -3.99
CA SER A 6 -1.84 -39.36 -4.72
C SER A 6 -2.77 -40.16 -3.81
N SER A 7 -4.04 -39.79 -3.78
CA SER A 7 -5.14 -40.71 -3.52
C SER A 7 -6.45 -40.06 -3.94
N GLU A 8 -6.93 -40.40 -5.13
CA GLU A 8 -8.34 -40.73 -5.42
C GLU A 8 -8.41 -41.09 -6.92
N GLU A 9 -8.66 -42.38 -7.16
CA GLU A 9 -8.89 -42.97 -8.47
C GLU A 9 -10.27 -42.52 -8.97
N ASP A 10 -10.31 -41.53 -9.85
CA ASP A 10 -11.53 -41.16 -10.57
C ASP A 10 -11.59 -41.93 -11.90
N GLU A 11 -12.68 -42.68 -12.03
CA GLU A 11 -13.00 -43.65 -13.08
C GLU A 11 -12.80 -43.10 -14.51
N ASP A 12 -12.02 -43.84 -15.30
CA ASP A 12 -11.88 -43.67 -16.75
C ASP A 12 -13.26 -43.87 -17.42
N VAL A 13 -13.79 -42.81 -18.04
CA VAL A 13 -14.98 -42.88 -18.87
C VAL A 13 -14.68 -43.71 -20.12
N ALA A 14 -15.26 -44.91 -20.17
CA ALA A 14 -15.56 -45.74 -21.34
C ALA A 14 -14.50 -45.75 -22.46
N SER A 15 -13.53 -46.66 -22.32
CA SER A 15 -12.80 -47.22 -23.46
C SER A 15 -13.78 -47.92 -24.41
N THR A 16 -14.19 -47.22 -25.47
CA THR A 16 -14.83 -47.86 -26.62
C THR A 16 -13.74 -48.63 -27.38
N LYS A 17 -14.00 -49.91 -27.69
CA LYS A 17 -13.10 -50.85 -28.39
C LYS A 17 -12.52 -50.37 -29.74
N ASP A 18 -12.93 -49.20 -30.23
CA ASP A 18 -12.52 -48.60 -31.50
C ASP A 18 -11.63 -47.36 -31.35
N SER A 19 -11.11 -47.06 -30.15
CA SER A 19 -10.10 -45.99 -29.99
C SER A 19 -8.82 -46.37 -30.74
N PRO A 20 -8.28 -45.51 -31.61
CA PRO A 20 -7.09 -45.82 -32.38
C PRO A 20 -5.86 -46.00 -31.49
N ASP A 21 -5.10 -47.06 -31.79
CA ASP A 21 -3.81 -47.35 -31.20
C ASP A 21 -2.71 -46.68 -32.02
N PHE A 22 -2.18 -45.57 -31.52
CA PHE A 22 -1.11 -44.84 -32.20
C PHE A 22 0.19 -45.66 -32.35
N SER A 23 0.35 -46.80 -31.66
CA SER A 23 1.56 -47.61 -31.76
C SER A 23 1.67 -48.42 -33.06
N GLN A 24 0.58 -48.52 -33.84
CA GLN A 24 0.52 -49.24 -35.10
C GLN A 24 0.02 -48.33 -36.23
N PRO A 25 0.39 -48.61 -37.50
CA PRO A 25 -0.24 -47.97 -38.64
C PRO A 25 -1.76 -48.17 -38.61
N TRP A 26 -2.51 -47.12 -38.94
CA TRP A 26 -3.96 -47.11 -38.93
C TRP A 26 -4.49 -46.32 -40.11
N GLU A 27 -5.81 -46.35 -40.32
CA GLU A 27 -6.44 -45.86 -41.55
C GLU A 27 -5.97 -44.44 -41.90
N LEU A 28 -5.30 -44.30 -43.04
CA LEU A 28 -4.78 -43.05 -43.62
C LEU A 28 -3.69 -42.34 -42.79
N SER A 29 -3.07 -42.98 -41.79
CA SER A 29 -1.91 -42.40 -41.10
C SER A 29 -0.75 -42.21 -42.08
N ASP A 30 -0.27 -40.97 -42.22
CA ASP A 30 0.67 -40.54 -43.27
C ASP A 30 2.00 -39.97 -42.72
N VAL A 31 2.22 -40.07 -41.41
CA VAL A 31 3.49 -39.71 -40.75
C VAL A 31 3.66 -40.43 -39.42
N VAL A 32 4.90 -40.69 -39.02
CA VAL A 32 5.25 -41.27 -37.72
C VAL A 32 6.02 -40.25 -36.88
N LEU A 33 5.56 -39.96 -35.67
CA LEU A 33 6.36 -39.22 -34.69
C LEU A 33 7.21 -40.20 -33.89
N ILE A 34 8.51 -39.93 -33.78
CA ILE A 34 9.44 -40.70 -32.94
C ILE A 34 9.70 -39.89 -31.67
N VAL A 35 9.33 -40.45 -30.53
CA VAL A 35 9.49 -39.82 -29.21
C VAL A 35 10.13 -40.83 -28.28
N GLU A 36 11.30 -40.51 -27.73
CA GLU A 36 12.12 -41.49 -26.99
C GLU A 36 12.38 -42.73 -27.86
N GLU A 37 11.81 -43.89 -27.51
CA GLU A 37 11.89 -45.13 -28.29
C GLU A 37 10.51 -45.56 -28.85
N GLU A 38 9.49 -44.74 -28.68
CA GLU A 38 8.12 -45.02 -29.11
C GLU A 38 7.80 -44.38 -30.48
N LYS A 39 7.04 -45.12 -31.29
CA LYS A 39 6.52 -44.66 -32.57
C LYS A 39 5.03 -44.34 -32.46
N PHE A 40 4.64 -43.14 -32.90
CA PHE A 40 3.25 -42.69 -32.97
C PHE A 40 2.84 -42.49 -34.42
N HIS A 41 2.06 -43.40 -34.97
CA HIS A 41 1.46 -43.28 -36.30
C HIS A 41 0.33 -42.25 -36.23
N VAL A 42 0.40 -41.18 -37.01
CA VAL A 42 -0.54 -40.04 -36.95
C VAL A 42 -0.76 -39.43 -38.34
N HIS A 43 -1.57 -38.37 -38.39
CA HIS A 43 -1.95 -37.66 -39.59
C HIS A 43 -1.34 -36.24 -39.62
N ARG A 44 -0.64 -35.90 -40.70
CA ARG A 44 -0.08 -34.56 -40.95
C ARG A 44 -1.17 -33.51 -40.91
N CYS A 45 -2.33 -33.80 -41.51
CA CYS A 45 -3.47 -32.88 -41.53
C CYS A 45 -4.00 -32.56 -40.12
N MET A 46 -4.02 -33.54 -39.21
CA MET A 46 -4.47 -33.34 -37.83
C MET A 46 -3.47 -32.47 -37.07
N LEU A 47 -2.18 -32.81 -37.12
CA LEU A 47 -1.14 -32.01 -36.47
C LEU A 47 -1.10 -30.57 -37.00
N ALA A 48 -1.18 -30.39 -38.32
CA ALA A 48 -1.22 -29.08 -38.96
C ALA A 48 -2.47 -28.26 -38.62
N MET A 49 -3.63 -28.91 -38.45
CA MET A 49 -4.87 -28.25 -38.05
C MET A 49 -4.80 -27.66 -36.63
N TRP A 50 -4.06 -28.32 -35.74
CA TRP A 50 -3.93 -27.92 -34.34
C TRP A 50 -2.71 -27.04 -34.08
N SER A 51 -1.68 -27.09 -34.93
CA SER A 51 -0.41 -26.41 -34.74
C SER A 51 0.09 -25.73 -36.02
N PRO A 52 0.31 -24.41 -36.01
CA PRO A 52 0.98 -23.73 -37.11
C PRO A 52 2.45 -24.15 -37.25
N VAL A 53 3.09 -24.65 -36.18
CA VAL A 53 4.46 -25.19 -36.23
C VAL A 53 4.49 -26.44 -37.10
N PHE A 54 3.60 -27.41 -36.85
CA PHE A 54 3.47 -28.59 -37.69
C PHE A 54 2.98 -28.25 -39.11
N SER A 55 2.04 -27.31 -39.25
CA SER A 55 1.60 -26.83 -40.56
C SER A 55 2.79 -26.31 -41.39
N LYS A 56 3.64 -25.47 -40.80
CA LYS A 56 4.82 -24.94 -41.45
C LYS A 56 5.85 -26.03 -41.74
N MET A 57 6.06 -26.96 -40.79
CA MET A 57 6.95 -28.11 -40.95
C MET A 57 6.60 -28.97 -42.18
N PHE A 58 5.31 -29.11 -42.50
CA PHE A 58 4.84 -29.94 -43.62
C PHE A 58 4.66 -29.19 -44.94
N THR A 59 4.61 -27.85 -44.93
CA THR A 59 4.28 -27.04 -46.12
C THR A 59 5.44 -26.20 -46.62
N ALA A 60 6.36 -25.80 -45.74
CA ALA A 60 7.58 -25.12 -46.15
C ALA A 60 8.64 -26.14 -46.61
N GLN A 61 9.65 -25.67 -47.36
CA GLN A 61 10.74 -26.48 -47.93
C GLN A 61 11.75 -26.96 -46.85
N PHE A 62 11.25 -27.50 -45.75
CA PHE A 62 12.05 -28.15 -44.71
C PHE A 62 12.21 -29.65 -45.01
N LYS A 63 13.18 -30.30 -44.35
CA LYS A 63 13.48 -31.73 -44.59
C LYS A 63 12.31 -32.63 -44.18
N GLU A 64 11.54 -32.19 -43.20
CA GLU A 64 10.37 -32.85 -42.63
C GLU A 64 9.15 -32.82 -43.57
N GLN A 65 9.18 -31.99 -44.62
CA GLN A 65 8.12 -31.91 -45.63
C GLN A 65 7.85 -33.27 -46.27
N THR A 66 8.90 -34.02 -46.61
CA THR A 66 8.81 -35.33 -47.28
C THR A 66 9.25 -36.49 -46.40
N ALA A 67 9.46 -36.28 -45.10
CA ALA A 67 9.93 -37.31 -44.18
C ALA A 67 8.78 -38.21 -43.70
N ASP A 68 8.95 -39.53 -43.79
CA ASP A 68 7.95 -40.48 -43.26
C ASP A 68 7.99 -40.55 -41.71
N GLU A 69 9.15 -40.24 -41.12
CA GLU A 69 9.38 -40.24 -39.67
C GLU A 69 9.92 -38.88 -39.20
N ILE A 70 9.38 -38.38 -38.09
CA ILE A 70 9.71 -37.08 -37.51
C ILE A 70 10.13 -37.25 -36.05
N PRO A 71 11.41 -37.06 -35.72
CA PRO A 71 11.86 -37.12 -34.34
C PRO A 71 11.44 -35.87 -33.57
N LEU A 72 10.90 -36.07 -32.37
CA LEU A 72 10.62 -35.01 -31.40
C LEU A 72 11.55 -35.20 -30.18
N PRO A 73 12.83 -34.77 -30.28
CA PRO A 73 13.78 -34.93 -29.18
C PRO A 73 13.30 -34.17 -27.94
N GLU A 74 13.70 -34.65 -26.77
CA GLU A 74 13.40 -34.06 -25.45
C GLU A 74 11.90 -34.08 -25.05
N LYS A 75 11.04 -34.76 -25.82
CA LYS A 75 9.64 -35.02 -25.44
C LYS A 75 9.50 -36.38 -24.78
N LYS A 76 8.52 -36.51 -23.90
CA LYS A 76 8.14 -37.77 -23.26
C LYS A 76 7.03 -38.44 -24.03
N ALA A 77 7.16 -39.74 -24.31
CA ALA A 77 6.19 -40.50 -25.09
C ALA A 77 4.79 -40.44 -24.46
N LEU A 78 4.69 -40.53 -23.13
CA LEU A 78 3.41 -40.44 -22.40
C LEU A 78 2.69 -39.09 -22.60
N GLU A 79 3.43 -37.98 -22.58
CA GLU A 79 2.86 -36.63 -22.74
C GLU A 79 2.37 -36.40 -24.18
N ILE A 80 3.11 -36.91 -25.16
CA ILE A 80 2.70 -36.88 -26.58
C ILE A 80 1.49 -37.78 -26.81
N LYS A 81 1.44 -38.97 -26.20
CA LYS A 81 0.26 -39.84 -26.27
C LYS A 81 -0.99 -39.15 -25.73
N GLU A 82 -0.91 -38.52 -24.56
CA GLU A 82 -2.01 -37.75 -23.97
C GLU A 82 -2.41 -36.57 -24.85
N LEU A 83 -1.45 -35.83 -25.42
CA LEU A 83 -1.71 -34.77 -26.39
C LEU A 83 -2.51 -35.29 -27.59
N LEU A 84 -2.05 -36.39 -28.21
CA LEU A 84 -2.71 -37.01 -29.36
C LEU A 84 -4.14 -37.44 -29.01
N GLN A 85 -4.35 -38.04 -27.83
CA GLN A 85 -5.68 -38.43 -27.34
C GLN A 85 -6.63 -37.24 -27.17
N VAL A 86 -6.12 -36.04 -26.86
CA VAL A 86 -6.93 -34.82 -26.72
C VAL A 86 -7.24 -34.19 -28.08
N ILE A 87 -6.26 -34.13 -29.00
CA ILE A 87 -6.45 -33.41 -30.28
C ILE A 87 -7.18 -34.23 -31.35
N TYR A 88 -7.24 -35.56 -31.22
CA TYR A 88 -8.00 -36.43 -32.11
C TYR A 88 -9.48 -36.47 -31.71
N PRO A 89 -10.40 -35.91 -32.53
CA PRO A 89 -11.81 -35.83 -32.16
C PRO A 89 -12.50 -37.18 -31.97
N SER A 90 -12.02 -38.23 -32.65
CA SER A 90 -12.55 -39.60 -32.51
C SER A 90 -12.26 -40.22 -31.15
N ILE A 91 -11.23 -39.75 -30.45
CA ILE A 91 -10.91 -40.16 -29.06
C ILE A 91 -11.58 -39.19 -28.09
N GLY A 92 -11.39 -37.88 -28.31
CA GLY A 92 -12.04 -36.83 -27.52
C GLY A 92 -11.66 -36.83 -26.03
N LYS A 93 -10.43 -37.21 -25.69
CA LYS A 93 -9.98 -37.21 -24.29
C LYS A 93 -10.03 -35.79 -23.71
N THR A 94 -10.51 -35.67 -22.47
CA THR A 94 -10.69 -34.38 -21.81
C THR A 94 -9.42 -33.91 -21.09
N VAL A 95 -9.33 -32.58 -20.89
CA VAL A 95 -8.32 -31.99 -20.01
C VAL A 95 -8.73 -32.20 -18.55
N ARG A 96 -7.76 -32.59 -17.71
CA ARG A 96 -7.91 -32.93 -16.29
C ARG A 96 -6.72 -32.43 -15.47
N GLU A 97 -6.81 -32.54 -14.15
CA GLU A 97 -5.76 -32.06 -13.22
C GLU A 97 -4.40 -32.72 -13.46
N ALA A 98 -4.40 -34.00 -13.85
CA ALA A 98 -3.18 -34.75 -14.12
C ALA A 98 -2.47 -34.34 -15.42
N ASN A 99 -3.16 -33.74 -16.39
CA ASN A 99 -2.60 -33.52 -17.73
C ASN A 99 -2.51 -32.06 -18.18
N TYR A 100 -3.29 -31.12 -17.61
CA TYR A 100 -3.34 -29.75 -18.12
C TYR A 100 -1.97 -29.06 -18.19
N LEU A 101 -1.07 -29.35 -17.24
CA LEU A 101 0.20 -28.61 -17.15
C LEU A 101 1.16 -28.96 -18.29
N PHE A 102 1.36 -30.24 -18.60
CA PHE A 102 2.20 -30.63 -19.73
C PHE A 102 1.50 -30.35 -21.07
N LEU A 103 0.15 -30.45 -21.13
CA LEU A 103 -0.60 -30.03 -22.31
C LEU A 103 -0.41 -28.54 -22.61
N LEU A 104 -0.37 -27.68 -21.58
CA LEU A 104 -0.04 -26.26 -21.73
C LEU A 104 1.40 -26.04 -22.21
N ASN A 105 2.38 -26.81 -21.71
CA ASN A 105 3.76 -26.76 -22.20
C ASN A 105 3.83 -27.09 -23.70
N LEU A 106 3.25 -28.21 -24.11
CA LEU A 106 3.20 -28.65 -25.51
C LEU A 106 2.41 -27.66 -26.37
N ALA A 107 1.29 -27.14 -25.87
CA ALA A 107 0.50 -26.16 -26.59
C ALA A 107 1.27 -24.84 -26.82
N LYS A 108 2.06 -24.39 -25.84
CA LYS A 108 2.90 -23.20 -25.99
C LYS A 108 4.01 -23.44 -27.03
N GLU A 109 4.71 -24.55 -26.92
CA GLU A 109 5.82 -24.90 -27.82
C GLU A 109 5.37 -25.09 -29.27
N TYR A 110 4.30 -25.85 -29.49
CA TYR A 110 3.74 -26.10 -30.81
C TYR A 110 2.70 -25.06 -31.23
N MET A 111 2.53 -23.97 -30.47
CA MET A 111 1.58 -22.88 -30.74
C MET A 111 0.12 -23.35 -30.97
N MET A 112 -0.34 -24.35 -30.20
CA MET A 112 -1.68 -24.95 -30.31
C MET A 112 -2.76 -24.16 -29.58
N THR A 113 -3.18 -23.03 -30.15
CA THR A 113 -4.14 -22.09 -29.52
C THR A 113 -5.48 -22.72 -29.10
N LYS A 114 -6.00 -23.70 -29.87
CA LYS A 114 -7.24 -24.41 -29.52
C LYS A 114 -7.07 -25.25 -28.25
N LEU A 115 -5.95 -25.95 -28.13
CA LEU A 115 -5.62 -26.74 -26.94
C LEU A 115 -5.40 -25.82 -25.73
N THR A 116 -4.70 -24.69 -25.92
CA THR A 116 -4.56 -23.66 -24.87
C THR A 116 -5.92 -23.22 -24.33
N LYS A 117 -6.90 -22.94 -25.19
CA LYS A 117 -8.27 -22.57 -24.79
C LYS A 117 -9.02 -23.69 -24.06
N MET A 118 -8.80 -24.94 -24.45
CA MET A 118 -9.38 -26.09 -23.74
C MET A 118 -8.83 -26.20 -22.32
N CYS A 119 -7.51 -26.07 -22.16
CA CYS A 119 -6.88 -26.04 -20.84
C CYS A 119 -7.36 -24.84 -20.01
N GLU A 120 -7.44 -23.66 -20.61
CA GLU A 120 -7.94 -22.45 -19.95
C GLU A 120 -9.38 -22.62 -19.46
N SER A 121 -10.28 -23.17 -20.29
CA SER A 121 -11.68 -23.42 -19.93
C SER A 121 -11.82 -24.41 -18.77
N PHE A 122 -11.01 -25.48 -18.79
CA PHE A 122 -10.94 -26.44 -17.69
C PHE A 122 -10.53 -25.76 -16.37
N LEU A 123 -9.46 -24.94 -16.39
CA LEU A 123 -8.96 -24.25 -15.21
C LEU A 123 -9.93 -23.16 -14.69
N ILE A 124 -10.69 -22.51 -15.58
CA ILE A 124 -11.76 -21.59 -15.17
C ILE A 124 -12.86 -22.35 -14.42
N GLY A 125 -13.23 -23.56 -14.88
CA GLY A 125 -14.16 -24.43 -14.17
C GLY A 125 -13.72 -24.72 -12.74
N LYS A 126 -12.41 -24.91 -12.51
CA LYS A 126 -11.81 -25.14 -11.18
C LYS A 126 -11.91 -23.94 -10.24
N LEU A 127 -12.04 -22.71 -10.73
CA LEU A 127 -12.26 -21.53 -9.87
C LEU A 127 -13.63 -21.53 -9.17
N GLY A 128 -14.58 -22.34 -9.64
CA GLY A 128 -15.91 -22.49 -9.04
C GLY A 128 -15.96 -23.45 -7.84
N GLU A 129 -14.93 -24.27 -7.64
CA GLU A 129 -14.90 -25.28 -6.59
C GLU A 129 -14.61 -24.68 -5.20
N ARG A 130 -15.00 -25.36 -4.11
CA ARG A 130 -14.76 -24.85 -2.74
C ARG A 130 -13.27 -24.75 -2.38
N ASN A 131 -12.45 -25.67 -2.89
CA ASN A 131 -11.02 -25.80 -2.58
C ASN A 131 -10.13 -25.22 -3.69
N PHE A 132 -10.58 -24.14 -4.34
CA PHE A 132 -9.85 -23.54 -5.46
C PHE A 132 -8.58 -22.80 -5.00
N HIS A 133 -7.50 -22.94 -5.77
CA HIS A 133 -6.21 -22.33 -5.47
C HIS A 133 -5.97 -21.08 -6.32
N CYS A 134 -6.69 -19.99 -6.05
CA CYS A 134 -6.71 -18.76 -6.85
C CYS A 134 -5.32 -18.29 -7.33
N LEU A 135 -4.34 -18.20 -6.42
CA LEU A 135 -3.02 -17.68 -6.73
C LEU A 135 -2.11 -18.69 -7.45
N ILE A 136 -2.39 -19.99 -7.33
CA ILE A 136 -1.74 -21.01 -8.16
C ILE A 136 -2.24 -20.88 -9.59
N LEU A 137 -3.55 -20.78 -9.78
CA LEU A 137 -4.15 -20.60 -11.11
C LEU A 137 -3.78 -19.27 -11.74
N LEU A 138 -3.70 -18.19 -10.97
CA LEU A 138 -3.20 -16.90 -11.46
C LEU A 138 -1.75 -17.00 -11.95
N ARG A 139 -0.89 -17.72 -11.21
CA ARG A 139 0.50 -17.96 -11.64
C ARG A 139 0.53 -18.71 -12.97
N VAL A 140 -0.26 -19.78 -13.11
CA VAL A 140 -0.38 -20.53 -14.37
C VAL A 140 -0.85 -19.60 -15.49
N ALA A 141 -1.89 -18.81 -15.25
CA ALA A 141 -2.43 -17.87 -16.22
C ALA A 141 -1.38 -16.87 -16.71
N GLN A 142 -0.58 -16.31 -15.80
CA GLN A 142 0.50 -15.39 -16.14
C GLN A 142 1.64 -16.05 -16.95
N VAL A 143 2.00 -17.30 -16.63
CA VAL A 143 3.12 -18.02 -17.29
C VAL A 143 2.78 -18.47 -18.72
N TYR A 144 1.52 -18.85 -18.94
CA TYR A 144 1.02 -19.34 -20.22
C TYR A 144 0.15 -18.31 -20.96
N GLU A 145 0.07 -17.07 -20.46
CA GLU A 145 -0.68 -15.96 -21.06
C GLU A 145 -2.18 -16.29 -21.30
N LEU A 146 -2.78 -17.00 -20.34
CA LEU A 146 -4.20 -17.39 -20.34
C LEU A 146 -5.06 -16.21 -19.87
N LYS A 147 -5.48 -15.36 -20.80
CA LYS A 147 -6.13 -14.06 -20.52
C LYS A 147 -7.47 -14.16 -19.80
N ASP A 148 -8.30 -15.15 -20.17
CA ASP A 148 -9.62 -15.34 -19.57
C ASP A 148 -9.49 -15.91 -18.15
N LEU A 149 -8.55 -16.85 -17.95
CA LEU A 149 -8.24 -17.36 -16.62
C LEU A 149 -7.58 -16.29 -15.73
N GLU A 150 -6.68 -15.49 -16.28
CA GLU A 150 -6.02 -14.38 -15.57
C GLU A 150 -7.07 -13.39 -15.06
N LYS A 151 -8.00 -12.97 -15.94
CA LYS A 151 -9.13 -12.12 -15.57
C LYS A 151 -10.01 -12.76 -14.49
N ALA A 152 -10.42 -14.02 -14.67
CA ALA A 152 -11.26 -14.72 -13.70
C ALA A 152 -10.58 -14.85 -12.32
N CYS A 153 -9.27 -15.13 -12.29
CA CYS A 153 -8.48 -15.18 -11.07
C CYS A 153 -8.39 -13.81 -10.39
N VAL A 154 -8.15 -12.73 -11.16
CA VAL A 154 -8.10 -11.36 -10.63
C VAL A 154 -9.45 -10.94 -10.05
N ASP A 155 -10.55 -11.16 -10.77
CA ASP A 155 -11.92 -10.87 -10.34
C ASP A 155 -12.27 -11.64 -9.05
N LYS A 156 -11.87 -12.92 -8.96
CA LYS A 156 -12.01 -13.68 -7.73
C LYS A 156 -11.16 -13.11 -6.60
N ALA A 157 -9.88 -12.83 -6.84
CA ALA A 157 -8.95 -12.29 -5.83
C ALA A 157 -9.41 -10.94 -5.27
N LYS A 158 -10.05 -10.08 -6.06
CA LYS A 158 -10.66 -8.81 -5.61
C LYS A 158 -11.71 -9.01 -4.52
N SER A 159 -12.42 -10.14 -4.51
CA SER A 159 -13.37 -10.51 -3.45
C SER A 159 -12.75 -11.24 -2.24
N MET A 160 -11.53 -11.76 -2.37
CA MET A 160 -10.87 -12.54 -1.30
C MET A 160 -10.30 -11.66 -0.18
N SER A 161 -9.98 -12.27 0.96
CA SER A 161 -9.26 -11.59 2.02
C SER A 161 -7.84 -11.19 1.59
N PHE A 162 -7.45 -9.92 1.76
CA PHE A 162 -6.09 -9.47 1.42
C PHE A 162 -5.01 -10.18 2.25
N ASN A 163 -5.27 -10.46 3.53
CA ASN A 163 -4.38 -11.24 4.39
C ASN A 163 -4.26 -12.69 3.93
N TRP A 164 -5.36 -13.28 3.46
CA TRP A 164 -5.33 -14.63 2.90
C TRP A 164 -4.43 -14.66 1.66
N LEU A 165 -4.59 -13.68 0.76
CA LEU A 165 -3.70 -13.52 -0.40
C LEU A 165 -2.25 -13.35 0.05
N LYS A 166 -1.97 -12.43 0.98
CA LYS A 166 -0.60 -12.11 1.47
C LYS A 166 0.12 -13.31 2.09
N ARG A 167 -0.59 -14.22 2.77
CA ARG A 167 -0.01 -15.43 3.38
C ARG A 167 0.36 -16.51 2.36
N HIS A 168 -0.17 -16.42 1.14
CA HIS A 168 0.08 -17.43 0.12
C HIS A 168 1.49 -17.28 -0.47
N LYS A 169 2.19 -18.40 -0.66
CA LYS A 169 3.58 -18.43 -1.18
C LYS A 169 3.78 -17.71 -2.52
N PHE A 170 2.76 -17.70 -3.38
CA PHE A 170 2.81 -17.07 -4.70
C PHE A 170 2.32 -15.61 -4.73
N TYR A 171 1.98 -15.03 -3.59
CA TYR A 171 1.59 -13.60 -3.52
C TYR A 171 2.68 -12.67 -4.06
N ASN A 172 3.94 -13.03 -3.81
CA ASN A 172 5.06 -12.23 -4.27
C ASN A 172 5.34 -12.37 -5.78
N GLU A 173 4.71 -13.35 -6.45
CA GLU A 173 4.87 -13.65 -7.87
C GLU A 173 3.73 -13.09 -8.74
N ILE A 174 2.76 -12.38 -8.14
CA ILE A 174 1.71 -11.68 -8.90
C ILE A 174 2.36 -10.55 -9.69
N ASN A 175 2.17 -10.51 -11.01
CA ASN A 175 2.74 -9.45 -11.83
C ASN A 175 2.18 -8.07 -11.43
N ILE A 176 2.89 -6.98 -11.75
CA ILE A 176 2.49 -5.63 -11.31
C ILE A 176 1.09 -5.24 -11.77
N ARG A 177 0.70 -5.61 -12.99
CA ARG A 177 -0.61 -5.28 -13.57
C ARG A 177 -1.76 -5.91 -12.79
N ASN A 178 -1.67 -7.21 -12.50
CA ASN A 178 -2.67 -7.94 -11.73
C ASN A 178 -2.65 -7.50 -10.27
N TYR A 179 -1.47 -7.26 -9.72
CA TYR A 179 -1.33 -6.76 -8.37
C TYR A 179 -2.03 -5.41 -8.20
N ARG A 180 -1.78 -4.45 -9.10
CA ARG A 180 -2.53 -3.18 -9.21
C ARG A 180 -4.04 -3.47 -9.25
N ALA A 181 -4.52 -4.18 -10.26
CA ALA A 181 -5.95 -4.45 -10.42
C ALA A 181 -6.64 -5.03 -9.15
N ILE A 182 -5.95 -5.90 -8.40
CA ILE A 182 -6.49 -6.49 -7.16
C ILE A 182 -6.48 -5.48 -6.01
N VAL A 183 -5.37 -4.76 -5.79
CA VAL A 183 -5.20 -3.91 -4.59
C VAL A 183 -5.88 -2.57 -4.72
N GLU A 184 -5.94 -1.99 -5.91
CA GLU A 184 -6.60 -0.70 -6.14
C GLU A 184 -8.08 -0.78 -5.79
N GLU A 185 -8.79 -1.77 -6.33
CA GLU A 185 -10.21 -1.97 -6.06
C GLU A 185 -10.47 -2.25 -4.57
N LYS A 186 -9.59 -3.00 -3.90
CA LYS A 186 -9.71 -3.25 -2.45
C LYS A 186 -9.50 -1.98 -1.63
N ILE A 187 -8.49 -1.17 -1.96
CA ILE A 187 -8.17 0.06 -1.24
C ILE A 187 -9.28 1.09 -1.44
N GLU A 188 -9.70 1.34 -2.69
CA GLU A 188 -10.77 2.30 -3.02
C GLU A 188 -12.06 1.95 -2.27
N ASN A 189 -12.44 0.67 -2.23
CA ASN A 189 -13.59 0.19 -1.46
C ASN A 189 -13.48 0.40 0.06
N VAL A 190 -12.26 0.46 0.62
CA VAL A 190 -12.03 0.74 2.05
C VAL A 190 -11.97 2.24 2.30
N GLU A 191 -11.35 3.02 1.41
CA GLU A 191 -11.36 4.49 1.46
C GLU A 191 -12.80 5.02 1.47
N ASP A 192 -13.67 4.52 0.59
CA ASP A 192 -15.07 4.91 0.52
C ASP A 192 -15.85 4.61 1.82
N ASP A 193 -15.60 3.44 2.41
CA ASP A 193 -16.22 3.05 3.67
C ASP A 193 -15.73 3.93 4.83
N ILE A 194 -14.42 4.18 4.91
CA ILE A 194 -13.82 5.08 5.88
C ILE A 194 -14.44 6.48 5.74
N MET A 195 -14.58 7.01 4.52
CA MET A 195 -15.21 8.32 4.30
C MET A 195 -16.68 8.37 4.71
N LYS A 196 -17.44 7.28 4.52
CA LYS A 196 -18.83 7.18 5.00
C LYS A 196 -18.88 7.16 6.53
N LYS A 197 -18.01 6.37 7.17
CA LYS A 197 -17.96 6.24 8.63
C LYS A 197 -17.40 7.48 9.33
N ASP A 198 -16.48 8.19 8.72
CA ASP A 198 -16.02 9.50 9.19
C ASP A 198 -17.17 10.52 9.28
N ARG A 199 -18.01 10.58 8.23
CA ARG A 199 -19.22 11.44 8.21
C ARG A 199 -20.21 11.02 9.29
N GLU A 200 -20.41 9.72 9.49
CA GLU A 200 -21.28 9.18 10.55
C GLU A 200 -20.76 9.57 11.95
N ILE A 201 -19.47 9.42 12.22
CA ILE A 201 -18.82 9.85 13.47
C ILE A 201 -18.98 11.34 13.70
N LYS A 202 -18.71 12.18 12.69
CA LYS A 202 -18.85 13.64 12.80
C LYS A 202 -20.28 14.05 13.13
N SER A 203 -21.27 13.42 12.49
CA SER A 203 -22.70 13.63 12.77
C SER A 203 -23.06 13.21 14.19
N LEU A 204 -22.63 12.02 14.63
CA LEU A 204 -22.90 11.54 15.99
C LEU A 204 -22.24 12.42 17.04
N LYS A 205 -21.01 12.86 16.80
CA LYS A 205 -20.29 13.79 17.68
C LYS A 205 -21.08 15.08 17.90
N SER A 206 -21.54 15.73 16.83
CA SER A 206 -22.37 16.94 16.93
C SER A 206 -23.66 16.69 17.73
N ARG A 207 -24.32 15.54 17.51
CA ARG A 207 -25.54 15.20 18.26
C ARG A 207 -25.29 14.90 19.74
N VAL A 208 -24.11 14.36 20.09
CA VAL A 208 -23.68 14.16 21.48
C VAL A 208 -23.39 15.52 22.13
N GLU A 209 -22.71 16.43 21.44
CA GLU A 209 -22.45 17.80 21.92
C GLU A 209 -23.77 18.57 22.17
N ASP A 210 -24.75 18.45 21.27
CA ASP A 210 -26.08 19.02 21.46
C ASP A 210 -26.80 18.44 22.69
N LEU A 211 -26.72 17.12 22.89
CA LEU A 211 -27.32 16.45 24.04
C LEU A 211 -26.64 16.87 25.35
N GLN A 212 -25.32 17.04 25.34
CA GLN A 212 -24.56 17.55 26.49
C GLN A 212 -25.05 18.95 26.87
N SER A 213 -25.14 19.86 25.90
CA SER A 213 -25.63 21.22 26.14
C SER A 213 -27.07 21.24 26.67
N GLN A 214 -27.95 20.38 26.14
CA GLN A 214 -29.32 20.24 26.64
C GLN A 214 -29.36 19.67 28.06
N GLY A 215 -28.54 18.66 28.35
CA GLY A 215 -28.44 18.06 29.68
C GLY A 215 -27.95 19.04 30.74
N GLU A 216 -26.94 19.86 30.40
CA GLU A 216 -26.42 20.89 31.29
C GLU A 216 -27.47 21.97 31.61
N LYS A 217 -28.21 22.45 30.61
CA LYS A 217 -29.31 23.40 30.81
C LYS A 217 -30.41 22.81 31.70
N ALA A 218 -30.81 21.56 31.44
CA ALA A 218 -31.82 20.88 32.24
C ALA A 218 -31.39 20.68 33.70
N LEU A 219 -30.10 20.38 33.93
CA LEU A 219 -29.55 20.25 35.27
C LEU A 219 -29.56 21.59 36.01
N GLN A 220 -29.16 22.69 35.36
CA GLN A 220 -29.22 24.04 35.92
C GLN A 220 -30.66 24.46 36.28
N GLU A 221 -31.63 24.15 35.41
CA GLU A 221 -33.04 24.39 35.70
C GLU A 221 -33.49 23.60 36.94
N LEU A 222 -33.13 22.32 37.03
CA LEU A 222 -33.47 21.46 38.17
C LEU A 222 -32.83 21.95 39.47
N GLU A 223 -31.57 22.39 39.43
CA GLU A 223 -30.87 23.00 40.56
C GLU A 223 -31.58 24.28 41.02
N SER A 224 -32.01 25.13 40.09
CA SER A 224 -32.74 26.36 40.41
C SER A 224 -34.09 26.07 41.08
N ILE A 225 -34.86 25.09 40.57
CA ILE A 225 -36.14 24.67 41.14
C ILE A 225 -35.91 24.09 42.54
N THR A 226 -34.89 23.25 42.70
CA THR A 226 -34.51 22.66 43.99
C THR A 226 -34.17 23.73 45.03
N ALA A 227 -33.43 24.77 44.66
CA ALA A 227 -33.10 25.88 45.54
C ALA A 227 -34.33 26.69 45.96
N VAL A 228 -35.25 27.00 45.03
CA VAL A 228 -36.51 27.72 45.33
C VAL A 228 -37.37 26.92 46.29
N ILE A 229 -37.51 25.61 46.06
CA ILE A 229 -38.28 24.72 46.92
C ILE A 229 -37.65 24.64 48.32
N ALA A 230 -36.33 24.48 48.42
CA ALA A 230 -35.62 24.42 49.69
C ALA A 230 -35.75 25.72 50.51
N PHE A 231 -35.72 26.88 49.84
CA PHE A 231 -35.98 28.18 50.46
C PHE A 231 -37.41 28.30 50.99
N ALA A 232 -38.42 27.90 50.20
CA ALA A 232 -39.83 27.99 50.58
C ALA A 232 -40.19 27.14 51.80
N VAL A 233 -39.43 26.07 52.08
CA VAL A 233 -39.65 25.15 53.22
C VAL A 233 -38.85 25.56 54.48
N GLY A 234 -38.15 26.71 54.46
CA GLY A 234 -37.55 27.31 55.66
C GLY A 234 -36.33 26.58 56.22
N ARG A 235 -35.57 25.82 55.40
CA ARG A 235 -34.32 25.18 55.85
C ARG A 235 -33.13 26.17 55.84
N PRO A 236 -32.21 26.13 56.83
CA PRO A 236 -31.03 26.98 56.85
C PRO A 236 -30.09 26.69 55.68
N THR A 237 -29.45 27.74 55.17
CA THR A 237 -28.47 27.75 54.07
C THR A 237 -27.19 26.93 54.32
N SER A 238 -27.05 26.22 55.45
CA SER A 238 -25.89 25.37 55.75
C SER A 238 -25.93 23.98 55.08
N TYR A 239 -27.03 23.61 54.42
CA TYR A 239 -27.15 22.37 53.63
C TYR A 239 -26.52 22.50 52.23
N TYR A 240 -26.14 23.71 51.81
CA TYR A 240 -25.65 24.01 50.46
C TYR A 240 -24.13 23.76 50.28
N SER A 241 -23.41 23.34 51.32
CA SER A 241 -21.96 23.10 51.27
C SER A 241 -21.57 21.74 50.65
N SER A 242 -22.52 20.85 50.37
CA SER A 242 -22.25 19.55 49.73
C SER A 242 -22.54 19.52 48.22
N VAL A 243 -22.98 20.63 47.62
CA VAL A 243 -23.25 20.73 46.17
C VAL A 243 -22.29 21.74 45.55
N GLY A 244 -21.04 21.31 45.38
CA GLY A 244 -20.13 21.61 44.26
C GLY A 244 -19.98 23.02 43.68
N PHE A 245 -20.34 24.09 44.38
CA PHE A 245 -20.19 25.47 43.90
C PHE A 245 -19.17 26.24 44.75
N ASP A 246 -17.87 25.91 44.65
CA ASP A 246 -16.80 26.87 45.02
C ASP A 246 -15.35 26.46 44.65
N SER A 247 -15.04 25.18 44.42
CA SER A 247 -13.63 24.73 44.38
C SER A 247 -12.93 24.82 43.01
N SER A 248 -13.67 24.99 41.92
CA SER A 248 -13.09 25.04 40.56
C SER A 248 -12.80 26.48 40.09
N VAL A 249 -13.61 27.46 40.51
CA VAL A 249 -13.39 28.89 40.15
C VAL A 249 -12.28 29.50 41.01
N SER A 250 -12.19 29.16 42.30
CA SER A 250 -11.14 29.64 43.21
C SER A 250 -9.75 29.00 43.02
N ARG A 251 -9.67 27.85 42.33
CA ARG A 251 -8.39 27.21 41.92
C ARG A 251 -7.82 27.78 40.63
N ILE A 252 -8.66 28.26 39.72
CA ILE A 252 -8.25 28.80 38.41
C ILE A 252 -7.74 30.24 38.54
N GLU A 253 -8.28 31.02 39.50
CA GLU A 253 -7.83 32.40 39.74
C GLU A 253 -6.48 32.52 40.48
N LYS A 254 -5.93 31.42 41.02
CA LYS A 254 -4.71 31.44 41.87
C LYS A 254 -3.51 30.63 41.35
N GLU A 255 -3.59 30.00 40.17
CA GLU A 255 -2.41 29.34 39.60
C GLU A 255 -1.50 30.34 38.86
N ASP A 256 -0.43 30.77 39.52
CA ASP A 256 0.69 31.56 38.96
C ASP A 256 1.53 30.82 37.88
N LYS A 257 1.03 29.72 37.31
CA LYS A 257 1.82 28.81 36.45
C LYS A 257 2.06 29.28 35.00
N PHE A 258 1.61 30.48 34.62
CA PHE A 258 1.79 30.98 33.25
C PHE A 258 2.53 32.33 33.11
N LYS A 259 3.00 32.94 34.20
CA LYS A 259 3.78 34.21 34.11
C LYS A 259 5.25 34.03 33.71
N ASN A 260 5.82 32.83 33.85
CA ASN A 260 7.25 32.56 33.57
C ASN A 260 7.55 32.02 32.15
N LEU A 261 6.55 31.85 31.28
CA LEU A 261 6.76 31.38 29.90
C LEU A 261 7.31 32.47 28.97
N GLY A 262 7.06 33.76 29.26
CA GLY A 262 7.55 34.88 28.44
C GLY A 262 9.08 35.08 28.49
N GLY A 263 9.71 34.80 29.64
CA GLY A 263 11.17 34.88 29.81
C GLY A 263 11.91 33.76 29.09
N LEU A 264 11.36 32.55 29.08
CA LEU A 264 11.93 31.41 28.37
C LEU A 264 11.77 31.51 26.85
N LEU A 265 10.63 32.02 26.37
CA LEU A 265 10.39 32.25 24.93
C LEU A 265 11.27 33.37 24.36
N SER A 266 11.52 34.44 25.13
CA SER A 266 12.40 35.53 24.72
C SER A 266 13.88 35.14 24.71
N SER A 267 14.33 34.35 25.68
CA SER A 267 15.68 33.75 25.72
C SER A 267 15.92 32.75 24.58
N PHE A 268 14.91 31.94 24.25
CA PHE A 268 14.95 31.02 23.11
C PHE A 268 15.02 31.79 21.77
N HIS A 269 14.26 32.89 21.64
CA HIS A 269 14.26 33.73 20.45
C HIS A 269 15.59 34.51 20.26
N SER A 270 16.23 34.97 21.33
CA SER A 270 17.55 35.61 21.26
C SER A 270 18.67 34.62 20.93
N THR A 271 18.53 33.36 21.36
CA THR A 271 19.49 32.29 21.05
C THR A 271 19.40 31.87 19.58
N LEU A 272 18.18 31.78 19.02
CA LEU A 272 17.97 31.54 17.59
C LEU A 272 18.51 32.68 16.71
N LYS A 273 18.37 33.94 17.14
CA LYS A 273 18.96 35.10 16.45
C LYS A 273 20.49 35.12 16.48
N ARG A 274 21.11 34.58 17.54
CA ARG A 274 22.57 34.52 17.65
C ARG A 274 23.16 33.41 16.77
N ILE A 275 22.46 32.27 16.68
CA ILE A 275 22.84 31.16 15.80
C ILE A 275 22.71 31.55 14.32
N SER A 276 21.68 32.33 13.95
CA SER A 276 21.52 32.82 12.57
C SER A 276 22.60 33.84 12.15
N HIS A 277 23.08 34.68 13.07
CA HIS A 277 24.14 35.65 12.79
C HIS A 277 25.55 35.04 12.80
N GLU A 278 25.76 33.92 13.50
CA GLU A 278 27.04 33.18 13.49
C GLU A 278 27.23 32.39 12.18
N GLU A 279 26.17 31.98 11.48
CA GLU A 279 26.24 31.42 10.12
C GLU A 279 26.51 32.47 9.03
N GLU A 280 25.97 33.69 9.16
CA GLU A 280 26.21 34.79 8.21
C GLU A 280 27.64 35.36 8.29
N ALA A 281 28.26 35.37 9.47
CA ALA A 281 29.63 35.86 9.66
C ALA A 281 30.71 34.91 9.10
N ALA A 282 30.40 33.61 8.97
CA ALA A 282 31.30 32.62 8.35
C ALA A 282 31.30 32.69 6.80
N ALA A 283 30.31 33.34 6.19
CA ALA A 283 30.18 33.45 4.73
C ALA A 283 31.01 34.61 4.13
N ALA A 284 31.50 35.55 4.95
CA ALA A 284 32.06 36.83 4.51
C ALA A 284 33.58 36.85 4.21
N SER A 285 34.25 35.70 4.06
CA SER A 285 35.68 35.63 3.70
C SER A 285 36.00 34.81 2.44
N ARG A 286 35.07 34.72 1.48
CA ARG A 286 35.24 33.97 0.21
C ARG A 286 35.85 34.83 -0.92
N GLU A 287 37.01 35.44 -0.67
CA GLU A 287 37.83 35.99 -1.77
C GLU A 287 38.77 34.87 -2.25
N ASP A 288 38.79 34.63 -3.57
CA ASP A 288 39.46 33.54 -4.30
C ASP A 288 38.68 32.20 -4.40
N LEU A 289 37.49 32.26 -5.02
CA LEU A 289 36.90 31.07 -5.64
C LEU A 289 37.81 30.56 -6.78
N PRO A 290 38.19 29.27 -6.80
CA PRO A 290 39.08 28.78 -7.84
C PRO A 290 38.39 28.77 -9.20
N ASP A 291 39.05 29.42 -10.16
CA ASP A 291 38.70 29.35 -11.57
C ASP A 291 39.28 28.06 -12.15
N PHE A 292 38.42 27.10 -12.51
CA PHE A 292 38.85 25.84 -13.09
C PHE A 292 39.41 25.98 -14.51
N SER A 293 39.30 27.15 -15.17
CA SER A 293 39.79 27.33 -16.53
C SER A 293 41.31 27.48 -16.63
N GLU A 294 41.98 27.79 -15.52
CA GLU A 294 43.43 27.99 -15.45
C GLU A 294 44.08 27.05 -14.42
N PRO A 295 45.36 26.68 -14.58
CA PRO A 295 46.10 25.97 -13.53
C PRO A 295 46.09 26.76 -12.22
N TRP A 296 45.86 26.07 -11.12
CA TRP A 296 45.80 26.68 -9.79
C TRP A 296 46.47 25.78 -8.75
N LEU A 297 46.67 26.31 -7.54
CA LEU A 297 47.54 25.73 -6.50
C LEU A 297 47.44 24.19 -6.39
N LEU A 298 48.49 23.49 -6.82
CA LEU A 298 48.63 22.02 -6.80
C LEU A 298 47.63 21.23 -7.68
N SER A 299 46.96 21.87 -8.65
CA SER A 299 46.20 21.15 -9.68
C SER A 299 47.15 20.23 -10.47
N ASP A 300 46.83 18.94 -10.50
CA ASP A 300 47.71 17.85 -10.99
C ASP A 300 47.07 16.99 -12.09
N VAL A 301 45.91 17.42 -12.61
CA VAL A 301 45.23 16.82 -13.76
C VAL A 301 44.28 17.81 -14.44
N VAL A 302 44.12 17.67 -15.75
CA VAL A 302 43.16 18.45 -16.56
C VAL A 302 42.08 17.53 -17.09
N LEU A 303 40.81 17.85 -16.83
CA LEU A 303 39.68 17.21 -17.51
C LEU A 303 39.40 17.96 -18.82
N VAL A 304 39.31 17.23 -19.94
CA VAL A 304 39.00 17.81 -21.25
C VAL A 304 37.55 17.46 -21.61
N VAL A 305 36.70 18.48 -21.69
CA VAL A 305 35.24 18.35 -21.88
C VAL A 305 34.76 19.41 -22.87
N GLU A 306 34.09 19.02 -23.96
CA GLU A 306 33.64 19.97 -25.01
C GLU A 306 34.74 20.94 -25.49
N GLU A 307 35.98 20.43 -25.64
CA GLU A 307 37.19 21.22 -25.98
C GLU A 307 37.64 22.21 -24.89
N GLU A 308 36.91 22.33 -23.77
CA GLU A 308 37.33 23.09 -22.59
C GLU A 308 38.30 22.29 -21.71
N LYS A 309 39.32 22.98 -21.20
CA LYS A 309 40.26 22.45 -20.20
C LYS A 309 39.82 22.86 -18.81
N ILE A 310 39.67 21.87 -17.93
CA ILE A 310 39.21 22.07 -16.55
C ILE A 310 40.31 21.54 -15.61
N HIS A 311 41.04 22.45 -14.97
CA HIS A 311 42.18 22.17 -14.09
C HIS A 311 41.70 21.78 -12.69
N VAL A 312 42.01 20.56 -12.24
CA VAL A 312 41.50 19.99 -10.99
C VAL A 312 42.54 19.14 -10.28
N HIS A 313 42.14 18.50 -9.17
CA HIS A 313 43.01 17.68 -8.35
C HIS A 313 42.56 16.21 -8.40
N ARG A 314 43.48 15.30 -8.73
CA ARG A 314 43.26 13.84 -8.73
C ARG A 314 42.75 13.36 -7.37
N SER A 315 43.36 13.88 -6.30
CA SER A 315 43.01 13.55 -4.92
C SER A 315 41.55 13.91 -4.59
N MET A 316 41.07 15.06 -5.06
CA MET A 316 39.68 15.48 -4.85
C MET A 316 38.72 14.58 -5.62
N LEU A 317 38.97 14.34 -6.91
CA LEU A 317 38.13 13.45 -7.71
C LEU A 317 38.10 12.02 -7.13
N ALA A 318 39.26 11.48 -6.73
CA ALA A 318 39.38 10.16 -6.13
C ALA A 318 38.66 10.04 -4.77
N LEU A 319 38.67 11.11 -3.95
CA LEU A 319 37.99 11.14 -2.66
C LEU A 319 36.46 11.03 -2.78
N TRP A 320 35.92 11.56 -3.88
CA TRP A 320 34.48 11.60 -4.15
C TRP A 320 34.01 10.46 -5.06
N SER A 321 34.88 9.89 -5.88
CA SER A 321 34.56 8.87 -6.87
C SER A 321 35.53 7.70 -6.84
N PRO A 322 35.05 6.46 -6.60
CA PRO A 322 35.87 5.26 -6.75
C PRO A 322 36.28 5.02 -8.20
N VAL A 323 35.51 5.53 -9.18
CA VAL A 323 35.86 5.44 -10.61
C VAL A 323 37.14 6.24 -10.88
N PHE A 324 37.19 7.51 -10.45
CA PHE A 324 38.40 8.33 -10.56
C PHE A 324 39.55 7.79 -9.70
N ALA A 325 39.26 7.30 -8.48
CA ALA A 325 40.28 6.68 -7.64
C ALA A 325 40.95 5.49 -8.35
N LYS A 326 40.15 4.61 -8.97
CA LYS A 326 40.66 3.47 -9.74
C LYS A 326 41.40 3.93 -11.00
N MET A 327 40.89 4.93 -11.71
CA MET A 327 41.53 5.51 -12.89
C MET A 327 42.95 6.02 -12.60
N PHE A 328 43.19 6.57 -11.41
CA PHE A 328 44.49 7.14 -11.03
C PHE A 328 45.42 6.17 -10.26
N THR A 329 44.93 5.02 -9.83
CA THR A 329 45.72 4.08 -9.00
C THR A 329 45.96 2.72 -9.66
N ALA A 330 45.09 2.29 -10.57
CA ALA A 330 45.31 1.08 -11.36
C ALA A 330 46.27 1.36 -12.52
N GLN A 331 46.90 0.32 -13.06
CA GLN A 331 47.85 0.37 -14.18
C GLN A 331 47.17 0.66 -15.54
N PHE A 332 46.30 1.66 -15.58
CA PHE A 332 45.69 2.17 -16.81
C PHE A 332 46.52 3.34 -17.37
N LYS A 333 46.28 3.70 -18.63
CA LYS A 333 47.04 4.79 -19.30
C LYS A 333 46.83 6.14 -18.62
N GLU A 334 45.67 6.31 -18.00
CA GLU A 334 45.19 7.50 -17.29
C GLU A 334 45.94 7.73 -15.96
N GLN A 335 46.64 6.71 -15.45
CA GLN A 335 47.44 6.80 -14.23
C GLN A 335 48.50 7.91 -14.34
N THR A 336 49.13 8.05 -15.50
CA THR A 336 50.22 9.01 -15.76
C THR A 336 49.83 10.08 -16.80
N ALA A 337 48.57 10.15 -17.22
CA ALA A 337 48.13 11.09 -18.25
C ALA A 337 47.80 12.46 -17.65
N ASP A 338 48.43 13.53 -18.13
CA ASP A 338 48.18 14.91 -17.65
C ASP A 338 46.78 15.42 -18.02
N GLU A 339 46.21 14.91 -19.12
CA GLU A 339 44.87 15.25 -19.61
C GLU A 339 43.98 14.01 -19.68
N ILE A 340 42.75 14.14 -19.16
CA ILE A 340 41.74 13.08 -19.12
C ILE A 340 40.50 13.54 -19.92
N PRO A 341 40.25 12.97 -21.11
CA PRO A 341 39.06 13.31 -21.87
C PRO A 341 37.81 12.70 -21.23
N LEU A 342 36.74 13.49 -21.08
CA LEU A 342 35.41 13.02 -20.68
C LEU A 342 34.45 13.23 -21.86
N PRO A 343 34.43 12.31 -22.84
CA PRO A 343 33.55 12.45 -24.01
C PRO A 343 32.08 12.41 -23.59
N GLU A 344 31.23 13.08 -24.37
CA GLU A 344 29.77 13.13 -24.17
C GLU A 344 29.31 13.82 -22.86
N LYS A 345 30.20 14.54 -22.16
CA LYS A 345 29.85 15.38 -21.02
C LYS A 345 29.78 16.84 -21.42
N LYS A 346 28.93 17.60 -20.71
CA LYS A 346 28.87 19.06 -20.83
C LYS A 346 29.81 19.71 -19.84
N ALA A 347 30.62 20.66 -20.30
CA ALA A 347 31.58 21.35 -19.45
C ALA A 347 30.88 22.08 -18.28
N SER A 348 29.68 22.63 -18.52
CA SER A 348 28.87 23.29 -17.49
C SER A 348 28.43 22.36 -16.36
N GLU A 349 28.05 21.12 -16.66
CA GLU A 349 27.60 20.14 -15.66
C GLU A 349 28.78 19.62 -14.83
N ILE A 350 29.95 19.43 -15.46
CA ILE A 350 31.18 19.06 -14.75
C ILE A 350 31.61 20.21 -13.82
N LYS A 351 31.56 21.47 -14.29
CA LYS A 351 31.86 22.63 -13.45
C LYS A 351 30.90 22.74 -12.25
N GLU A 352 29.59 22.52 -12.45
CA GLU A 352 28.61 22.44 -11.35
C GLU A 352 28.99 21.37 -10.32
N MET A 353 29.29 20.15 -10.77
CA MET A 353 29.72 19.06 -9.90
C MET A 353 30.97 19.45 -9.10
N LEU A 354 31.97 20.03 -9.77
CA LEU A 354 33.20 20.50 -9.13
C LEU A 354 32.94 21.58 -8.08
N GLN A 355 32.08 22.55 -8.37
CA GLN A 355 31.68 23.60 -7.44
C GLN A 355 31.00 23.06 -6.17
N VAL A 356 30.32 21.91 -6.26
CA VAL A 356 29.65 21.26 -5.12
C VAL A 356 30.59 20.36 -4.31
N ILE A 357 31.56 19.69 -4.94
CA ILE A 357 32.47 18.75 -4.26
C ILE A 357 33.70 19.43 -3.67
N TYR A 358 34.13 20.58 -4.23
CA TYR A 358 35.24 21.36 -3.68
C TYR A 358 34.80 22.12 -2.42
N PRO A 359 35.37 21.79 -1.24
CA PRO A 359 34.92 22.39 0.02
C PRO A 359 35.12 23.90 0.11
N THR A 360 36.14 24.44 -0.57
CA THR A 360 36.46 25.88 -0.58
C THR A 360 35.42 26.71 -1.32
N ILE A 361 34.75 26.13 -2.33
CA ILE A 361 33.63 26.74 -3.03
C ILE A 361 32.36 26.56 -2.19
N GLY A 362 32.02 25.31 -1.91
CA GLY A 362 30.84 24.96 -1.10
C GLY A 362 29.53 25.42 -1.75
N LYS A 363 29.38 25.22 -3.06
CA LYS A 363 28.09 25.46 -3.73
C LYS A 363 27.04 24.47 -3.24
N GLU A 364 25.82 24.96 -3.03
CA GLU A 364 24.70 24.14 -2.60
C GLU A 364 24.00 23.43 -3.79
N VAL A 365 23.27 22.37 -3.47
CA VAL A 365 22.38 21.72 -4.42
C VAL A 365 21.06 22.49 -4.45
N ASP A 366 20.51 22.71 -5.64
CA ASP A 366 19.27 23.45 -5.89
C ASP A 366 18.39 22.77 -6.97
N GLU A 367 17.25 23.39 -7.30
CA GLU A 367 16.30 22.86 -8.30
C GLU A 367 16.86 22.84 -9.73
N GLY A 368 17.86 23.69 -10.03
CA GLY A 368 18.48 23.80 -11.35
C GLY A 368 19.61 22.80 -11.58
N ASN A 369 20.28 22.33 -10.51
CA ASN A 369 21.47 21.47 -10.65
C ASN A 369 21.29 20.03 -10.15
N TYR A 370 20.32 19.71 -9.27
CA TYR A 370 20.29 18.39 -8.63
C TYR A 370 20.25 17.21 -9.62
N LEU A 371 19.55 17.36 -10.75
CA LEU A 371 19.36 16.27 -11.71
C LEU A 371 20.65 15.96 -12.49
N SER A 372 21.37 16.98 -12.94
CA SER A 372 22.68 16.79 -13.60
C SER A 372 23.71 16.25 -12.62
N LEU A 373 23.70 16.73 -11.36
CA LEU A 373 24.54 16.20 -10.29
C LEU A 373 24.25 14.72 -10.00
N LEU A 374 22.97 14.31 -9.97
CA LEU A 374 22.58 12.91 -9.78
C LEU A 374 23.02 12.02 -10.95
N ASN A 375 22.94 12.50 -12.19
CA ASN A 375 23.45 11.80 -13.37
C ASN A 375 24.95 11.52 -13.25
N LEU A 376 25.74 12.57 -12.98
CA LEU A 376 27.18 12.46 -12.81
C LEU A 376 27.54 11.60 -11.59
N ALA A 377 26.82 11.75 -10.48
CA ALA A 377 27.05 10.97 -9.27
C ALA A 377 26.80 9.47 -9.51
N LYS A 378 25.76 9.11 -10.28
CA LYS A 378 25.49 7.71 -10.64
C LYS A 378 26.60 7.14 -11.51
N GLU A 379 27.00 7.86 -12.55
CA GLU A 379 28.02 7.43 -13.51
C GLU A 379 29.40 7.26 -12.88
N TYR A 380 29.82 8.25 -12.08
CA TYR A 380 31.11 8.24 -11.39
C TYR A 380 31.03 7.62 -9.98
N MET A 381 29.91 7.01 -9.61
CA MET A 381 29.69 6.34 -8.32
C MET A 381 29.97 7.24 -7.09
N MET A 382 29.59 8.52 -7.15
CA MET A 382 29.83 9.52 -6.10
C MET A 382 28.75 9.51 -5.01
N THR A 383 28.77 8.51 -4.14
CA THR A 383 27.74 8.31 -3.10
C THR A 383 27.53 9.51 -2.18
N LYS A 384 28.57 10.26 -1.83
CA LYS A 384 28.47 11.49 -1.02
C LYS A 384 27.72 12.60 -1.74
N LEU A 385 27.90 12.72 -3.07
CA LEU A 385 27.18 13.72 -3.88
C LEU A 385 25.72 13.30 -4.07
N THR A 386 25.47 12.01 -4.30
CA THR A 386 24.11 11.42 -4.29
C THR A 386 23.40 11.76 -2.99
N LYS A 387 24.08 11.59 -1.84
CA LYS A 387 23.53 11.89 -0.52
C LYS A 387 23.20 13.37 -0.33
N LYS A 388 24.06 14.29 -0.79
CA LYS A 388 23.77 15.73 -0.79
C LYS A 388 22.50 16.06 -1.57
N CYS A 389 22.34 15.48 -2.76
CA CYS A 389 21.14 15.67 -3.59
C CYS A 389 19.89 15.10 -2.91
N GLU A 390 19.99 13.92 -2.32
CA GLU A 390 18.89 13.29 -1.58
C GLU A 390 18.41 14.16 -0.41
N ILE A 391 19.33 14.69 0.41
CA ILE A 391 18.99 15.58 1.53
C ILE A 391 18.24 16.83 1.04
N PHE A 392 18.72 17.45 -0.05
CA PHE A 392 18.05 18.59 -0.66
C PHE A 392 16.62 18.25 -1.09
N LEU A 393 16.42 17.14 -1.82
CA LEU A 393 15.11 16.72 -2.30
C LEU A 393 14.16 16.38 -1.15
N VAL A 394 14.63 15.70 -0.10
CA VAL A 394 13.84 15.43 1.10
C VAL A 394 13.42 16.74 1.78
N GLY A 395 14.31 17.73 1.86
CA GLY A 395 14.02 19.05 2.43
C GLY A 395 12.99 19.86 1.62
N LYS A 396 12.89 19.64 0.31
CA LYS A 396 11.93 20.30 -0.60
C LYS A 396 10.64 19.49 -0.83
N LEU A 397 10.55 18.29 -0.27
CA LEU A 397 9.44 17.38 -0.55
C LEU A 397 8.11 17.94 -0.02
N GLN A 398 7.15 18.12 -0.94
CA GLN A 398 5.75 18.47 -0.65
C GLN A 398 4.82 17.33 -1.06
N ASN A 399 3.55 17.37 -0.65
CA ASN A 399 2.58 16.33 -1.02
C ASN A 399 2.36 16.27 -2.54
N SER A 400 2.30 17.42 -3.21
CA SER A 400 2.21 17.53 -4.67
C SER A 400 3.36 16.87 -5.41
N HIS A 401 4.58 16.89 -4.83
CA HIS A 401 5.79 16.38 -5.47
C HIS A 401 6.04 14.89 -5.20
N CYS A 402 5.25 14.24 -4.34
CA CYS A 402 5.60 12.93 -3.80
C CYS A 402 5.79 11.84 -4.87
N LEU A 403 5.02 11.86 -5.97
CA LEU A 403 5.17 10.87 -7.04
C LEU A 403 6.29 11.22 -8.02
N GLU A 404 6.48 12.50 -8.35
CA GLU A 404 7.61 12.96 -9.19
C GLU A 404 8.95 12.67 -8.52
N TYR A 405 9.06 12.97 -7.22
CA TYR A 405 10.27 12.69 -6.46
C TYR A 405 10.45 11.20 -6.18
N LEU A 406 9.37 10.40 -6.12
CA LEU A 406 9.48 8.94 -6.07
C LEU A 406 10.07 8.37 -7.36
N ASP A 407 9.72 8.93 -8.53
CA ASP A 407 10.31 8.54 -9.81
C ASP A 407 11.81 8.86 -9.88
N VAL A 408 12.21 10.05 -9.42
CA VAL A 408 13.64 10.38 -9.25
C VAL A 408 14.30 9.41 -8.26
N ALA A 409 13.67 9.14 -7.12
CA ALA A 409 14.23 8.28 -6.09
C ALA A 409 14.48 6.86 -6.59
N GLN A 410 13.57 6.28 -7.40
CA GLN A 410 13.79 4.96 -8.00
C GLN A 410 14.89 4.97 -9.07
N ALA A 411 15.01 6.04 -9.86
CA ALA A 411 15.99 6.13 -10.94
C ALA A 411 17.44 6.22 -10.41
N TYR A 412 17.63 6.84 -9.25
CA TYR A 412 18.94 7.05 -8.62
C TYR A 412 19.12 6.30 -7.29
N GLU A 413 18.21 5.39 -6.95
CA GLU A 413 18.27 4.54 -5.75
C GLU A 413 18.35 5.32 -4.41
N LEU A 414 17.61 6.43 -4.32
CA LEU A 414 17.59 7.34 -3.17
C LEU A 414 16.63 6.84 -2.07
N LYS A 415 17.11 5.96 -1.20
CA LYS A 415 16.28 5.23 -0.21
C LYS A 415 15.53 6.12 0.77
N GLU A 416 16.15 7.16 1.31
CA GLU A 416 15.48 8.06 2.26
C GLU A 416 14.41 8.91 1.56
N LEU A 417 14.66 9.29 0.30
CA LEU A 417 13.66 9.97 -0.51
C LEU A 417 12.50 9.04 -0.88
N GLU A 418 12.76 7.79 -1.25
CA GLU A 418 11.70 6.78 -1.48
C GLU A 418 10.77 6.67 -0.27
N GLU A 419 11.34 6.49 0.92
CA GLU A 419 10.58 6.40 2.18
C GLU A 419 9.78 7.67 2.47
N ALA A 420 10.39 8.85 2.30
CA ALA A 420 9.73 10.14 2.54
C ALA A 420 8.56 10.37 1.55
N CYS A 421 8.76 10.05 0.27
CA CYS A 421 7.74 10.13 -0.77
C CYS A 421 6.56 9.21 -0.46
N ILE A 422 6.83 7.93 -0.14
CA ILE A 422 5.79 6.96 0.23
C ILE A 422 5.03 7.42 1.49
N LYS A 423 5.75 7.95 2.49
CA LYS A 423 5.15 8.46 3.73
C LYS A 423 4.19 9.62 3.49
N LYS A 424 4.42 10.48 2.49
CA LYS A 424 3.46 11.53 2.11
C LYS A 424 2.34 11.00 1.22
N ALA A 425 2.69 10.19 0.22
CA ALA A 425 1.72 9.62 -0.72
C ALA A 425 0.67 8.75 -0.03
N LYS A 426 0.99 8.13 1.13
CA LYS A 426 0.03 7.29 1.85
C LYS A 426 -1.23 8.03 2.32
N SER A 427 -1.14 9.34 2.57
CA SER A 427 -2.26 10.17 3.06
C SER A 427 -3.15 10.74 1.96
N GLU A 428 -2.71 10.69 0.70
CA GLU A 428 -3.52 11.15 -0.45
C GLU A 428 -4.57 10.10 -0.84
N SER A 429 -5.70 10.46 -1.45
CA SER A 429 -6.64 9.44 -1.95
C SER A 429 -6.05 8.64 -3.12
N PHE A 430 -6.42 7.38 -3.25
CA PHE A 430 -5.94 6.54 -4.34
C PHE A 430 -6.29 7.12 -5.73
N GLY A 431 -7.48 7.71 -5.85
CA GLY A 431 -7.92 8.40 -7.07
C GLY A 431 -7.06 9.61 -7.45
N VAL A 432 -6.47 10.34 -6.48
CA VAL A 432 -5.53 11.43 -6.76
C VAL A 432 -4.21 10.88 -7.32
N LEU A 433 -3.68 9.84 -6.68
CA LEU A 433 -2.42 9.22 -7.08
C LEU A 433 -2.50 8.69 -8.52
N LYS A 434 -3.59 8.00 -8.88
CA LYS A 434 -3.82 7.44 -10.22
C LYS A 434 -3.84 8.48 -11.35
N ARG A 435 -4.21 9.72 -11.05
CA ARG A 435 -4.24 10.80 -12.06
C ARG A 435 -2.86 11.39 -12.35
N HIS A 436 -1.86 11.04 -11.55
CA HIS A 436 -0.53 11.57 -11.71
C HIS A 436 0.19 10.90 -12.88
N ARG A 437 0.91 11.69 -13.68
CA ARG A 437 1.57 11.24 -14.92
C ARG A 437 2.52 10.05 -14.73
N VAL A 438 3.32 10.06 -13.66
CA VAL A 438 4.31 9.00 -13.38
C VAL A 438 3.75 7.81 -12.61
N TYR A 439 2.44 7.77 -12.33
CA TYR A 439 1.85 6.73 -11.48
C TYR A 439 2.04 5.31 -12.05
N GLU A 440 1.95 5.17 -13.37
CA GLU A 440 2.21 3.89 -14.06
C GLU A 440 3.69 3.52 -14.13
N GLU A 441 4.58 4.48 -13.90
CA GLU A 441 6.04 4.31 -13.96
C GLU A 441 6.63 3.86 -12.61
N ILE A 442 5.83 3.89 -11.53
CA ILE A 442 6.25 3.40 -10.21
C ILE A 442 6.58 1.92 -10.29
N ASN A 443 7.84 1.59 -9.96
CA ASN A 443 8.31 0.22 -9.96
C ASN A 443 7.56 -0.68 -8.95
N TYR A 444 7.66 -1.99 -9.14
CA TYR A 444 6.88 -2.94 -8.35
C TYR A 444 7.15 -2.90 -6.84
N SER A 445 8.41 -2.71 -6.43
CA SER A 445 8.78 -2.62 -5.00
C SER A 445 8.20 -1.37 -4.33
N ASN A 446 8.30 -0.22 -4.98
CA ASN A 446 7.80 1.06 -4.46
C ASN A 446 6.28 1.09 -4.46
N TYR A 447 5.64 0.53 -5.49
CA TYR A 447 4.19 0.38 -5.52
C TYR A 447 3.67 -0.52 -4.39
N ARG A 448 4.34 -1.65 -4.12
CA ARG A 448 4.03 -2.50 -2.96
C ARG A 448 4.20 -1.79 -1.62
N ALA A 449 5.29 -1.04 -1.47
CA ALA A 449 5.54 -0.27 -0.26
C ALA A 449 4.48 0.83 -0.05
N LEU A 450 4.07 1.52 -1.12
CA LEU A 450 2.97 2.48 -1.12
C LEU A 450 1.64 1.84 -0.70
N VAL A 451 1.29 0.70 -1.29
CA VAL A 451 0.07 -0.05 -0.96
C VAL A 451 0.06 -0.48 0.51
N GLU A 452 1.17 -1.01 1.04
CA GLU A 452 1.26 -1.38 2.46
C GLU A 452 1.20 -0.16 3.37
N ALA A 453 1.87 0.95 3.03
CA ALA A 453 1.82 2.19 3.80
C ALA A 453 0.41 2.79 3.85
N LYS A 454 -0.32 2.77 2.72
CA LYS A 454 -1.73 3.19 2.64
C LYS A 454 -2.63 2.31 3.46
N ARG A 455 -2.43 1.01 3.36
CA ARG A 455 -3.09 0.04 4.23
C ARG A 455 -2.92 0.45 5.69
N THR A 456 -1.68 0.58 6.18
CA THR A 456 -1.40 0.90 7.59
C THR A 456 -2.01 2.24 8.00
N GLU A 457 -2.03 3.23 7.10
CA GLU A 457 -2.68 4.52 7.36
C GLU A 457 -4.21 4.38 7.53
N MET A 458 -4.86 3.62 6.65
CA MET A 458 -6.27 3.28 6.80
C MET A 458 -6.51 2.47 8.08
N GLU A 459 -5.57 1.60 8.48
CA GLU A 459 -5.70 0.84 9.72
C GLU A 459 -5.71 1.73 10.96
N ASN A 460 -4.76 2.67 11.01
CA ASN A 460 -4.68 3.66 12.06
C ASN A 460 -5.93 4.56 12.09
N THR A 461 -6.44 4.93 10.91
CA THR A 461 -7.66 5.73 10.77
C THR A 461 -8.87 5.01 11.37
N VAL A 462 -9.08 3.73 11.02
CA VAL A 462 -10.17 2.91 11.58
C VAL A 462 -10.01 2.71 13.09
N ALA A 463 -8.78 2.52 13.58
CA ALA A 463 -8.51 2.41 15.02
C ALA A 463 -8.85 3.71 15.77
N ASN A 464 -8.48 4.86 15.22
CA ASN A 464 -8.84 6.17 15.78
C ASN A 464 -10.36 6.39 15.79
N MET A 465 -11.05 6.00 14.72
CA MET A 465 -12.51 6.05 14.63
C MET A 465 -13.19 5.18 15.70
N LYS A 466 -12.67 3.97 15.95
CA LYS A 466 -13.16 3.09 17.02
C LYS A 466 -13.01 3.76 18.39
N LYS A 467 -11.83 4.31 18.68
CA LYS A 467 -11.55 5.01 19.94
C LYS A 467 -12.47 6.23 20.13
N GLU A 468 -12.71 6.99 19.06
CA GLU A 468 -13.62 8.12 19.10
C GLU A 468 -15.07 7.68 19.35
N ASN A 469 -15.51 6.59 18.71
CA ASN A 469 -16.84 6.02 18.93
C ASN A 469 -17.03 5.53 20.38
N GLU A 470 -16.01 4.87 20.96
CA GLU A 470 -16.01 4.49 22.38
C GLU A 470 -16.10 5.71 23.30
N ARG A 471 -15.32 6.76 23.00
CA ARG A 471 -15.35 8.03 23.74
C ARG A 471 -16.75 8.64 23.72
N LEU A 472 -17.39 8.72 22.54
CA LEU A 472 -18.76 9.23 22.39
C LEU A 472 -19.77 8.37 23.15
N SER A 473 -19.64 7.04 23.08
CA SER A 473 -20.50 6.13 23.85
C SER A 473 -20.36 6.33 25.36
N GLY A 474 -19.14 6.52 25.85
CA GLY A 474 -18.88 6.82 27.26
C GLY A 474 -19.48 8.16 27.68
N GLN A 475 -19.41 9.20 26.84
CA GLN A 475 -20.07 10.48 27.12
C GLN A 475 -21.58 10.36 27.22
N VAL A 476 -22.21 9.62 26.30
CA VAL A 476 -23.67 9.39 26.31
C VAL A 476 -24.09 8.61 27.56
N GLN A 477 -23.31 7.60 27.96
CA GLN A 477 -23.58 6.84 29.18
C GLN A 477 -23.46 7.71 30.43
N LEU A 478 -22.39 8.51 30.55
CA LEU A 478 -22.18 9.40 31.69
C LEU A 478 -23.30 10.44 31.84
N LEU A 479 -23.78 11.01 30.73
CA LEU A 479 -24.91 11.93 30.74
C LEU A 479 -26.20 11.26 31.23
N ASN A 480 -26.43 10.03 30.79
CA ASN A 480 -27.57 9.24 31.22
C ASN A 480 -27.52 8.96 32.73
N ASP A 481 -26.35 8.57 33.24
CA ASP A 481 -26.14 8.29 34.65
C ASP A 481 -26.33 9.57 35.50
N ARG A 482 -25.73 10.70 35.08
CA ARG A 482 -25.94 12.00 35.74
C ARG A 482 -27.41 12.44 35.74
N GLY A 483 -28.12 12.22 34.64
CA GLY A 483 -29.56 12.53 34.56
C GLY A 483 -30.38 11.68 35.51
N ASN A 484 -30.06 10.39 35.66
CA ASN A 484 -30.72 9.48 36.59
C ASN A 484 -30.44 9.84 38.05
N ASP A 485 -29.22 10.25 38.37
CA ASP A 485 -28.83 10.70 39.71
C ASP A 485 -29.58 11.99 40.10
N ALA A 486 -29.52 13.01 39.24
CA ALA A 486 -30.20 14.29 39.47
C ALA A 486 -31.71 14.11 39.67
N ARG A 487 -32.33 13.20 38.90
CA ARG A 487 -33.74 12.83 39.08
C ARG A 487 -34.00 12.22 40.46
N ARG A 488 -33.18 11.25 40.87
CA ARG A 488 -33.33 10.54 42.15
C ARG A 488 -33.25 11.50 43.33
N ASP A 489 -32.33 12.45 43.26
CA ASP A 489 -32.16 13.48 44.28
C ASP A 489 -33.39 14.40 44.36
N PHE A 490 -33.95 14.76 43.21
CA PHE A 490 -35.19 15.54 43.14
C PHE A 490 -36.41 14.77 43.69
N GLU A 491 -36.58 13.49 43.35
CA GLU A 491 -37.64 12.62 43.89
C GLU A 491 -37.54 12.49 45.43
N ASN A 492 -36.31 12.34 45.96
CA ASN A 492 -36.06 12.29 47.39
C ASN A 492 -36.41 13.61 48.09
N LEU A 493 -36.05 14.75 47.49
CA LEU A 493 -36.39 16.07 48.01
C LEU A 493 -37.91 16.25 48.11
N LEU A 494 -38.63 15.91 47.04
CA LEU A 494 -40.08 16.02 46.99
C LEU A 494 -40.77 15.12 48.01
N SER A 495 -40.32 13.87 48.15
CA SER A 495 -40.86 12.92 49.12
C SER A 495 -40.70 13.44 50.56
N ASN A 496 -39.53 14.00 50.87
CA ASN A 496 -39.26 14.62 52.18
C ASN A 496 -40.16 15.84 52.43
N ILE A 497 -40.46 16.61 51.40
CA ILE A 497 -41.31 17.80 51.53
C ILE A 497 -42.77 17.41 51.72
N ALA A 498 -43.28 16.48 50.92
CA ALA A 498 -44.62 15.93 51.04
C ALA A 498 -44.86 15.35 52.44
N PHE A 499 -43.89 14.61 52.97
CA PHE A 499 -43.91 14.07 54.33
C PHE A 499 -43.95 15.18 55.40
N ASN A 500 -43.07 16.18 55.31
CA ASN A 500 -42.98 17.25 56.32
C ASN A 500 -44.17 18.21 56.27
N MET A 501 -44.79 18.42 55.11
CA MET A 501 -45.94 19.32 54.95
C MET A 501 -47.31 18.61 55.02
N GLY A 502 -47.33 17.27 55.12
CA GLY A 502 -48.58 16.49 55.20
C GLY A 502 -49.42 16.52 53.91
N ILE A 503 -48.81 16.81 52.76
CA ILE A 503 -49.51 16.98 51.48
C ILE A 503 -49.39 15.69 50.64
N THR A 504 -50.50 15.02 50.37
CA THR A 504 -50.54 13.76 49.59
C THR A 504 -50.85 13.96 48.10
N ASP A 505 -51.60 15.01 47.74
CA ASP A 505 -52.13 15.22 46.37
C ASP A 505 -51.10 15.77 45.35
N ILE A 506 -50.04 16.42 45.83
CA ILE A 506 -48.96 16.97 44.98
C ILE A 506 -48.13 15.85 44.32
N SER A 507 -48.08 14.66 44.93
CA SER A 507 -47.30 13.51 44.44
C SER A 507 -47.72 13.12 43.02
N GLU A 508 -49.02 12.92 42.78
CA GLU A 508 -49.51 12.29 41.54
C GLU A 508 -49.28 13.16 40.29
N THR A 509 -49.40 14.49 40.44
CA THR A 509 -49.15 15.45 39.34
C THR A 509 -47.66 15.56 39.02
N ILE A 510 -46.80 15.50 40.03
CA ILE A 510 -45.35 15.55 39.85
C ILE A 510 -44.83 14.22 39.28
N ASP A 511 -45.35 13.09 39.75
CA ASP A 511 -45.02 11.76 39.24
C ASP A 511 -45.30 11.63 37.74
N ARG A 512 -46.45 12.17 37.26
CA ARG A 512 -46.75 12.24 35.82
C ARG A 512 -45.74 13.09 35.04
N LYS A 513 -45.33 14.25 35.56
CA LYS A 513 -44.32 15.10 34.89
C LYS A 513 -42.94 14.43 34.87
N LEU A 514 -42.52 13.81 35.95
CA LEU A 514 -41.27 13.05 36.04
C LEU A 514 -41.26 11.82 35.13
N TYR A 515 -42.41 11.19 34.91
CA TYR A 515 -42.58 10.11 33.94
C TYR A 515 -42.43 10.60 32.49
N HIS A 516 -42.99 11.77 32.14
CA HIS A 516 -42.83 12.36 30.82
C HIS A 516 -41.40 12.81 30.53
N ILE A 517 -40.71 13.37 31.53
CA ILE A 517 -39.28 13.70 31.43
C ILE A 517 -38.45 12.43 31.23
N ARG A 518 -38.76 11.34 31.97
CA ARG A 518 -38.12 10.03 31.81
C ARG A 518 -38.20 9.51 30.38
N THR A 519 -39.42 9.43 29.88
CA THR A 519 -39.70 8.82 28.57
C THR A 519 -39.05 9.62 27.45
N ARG A 520 -39.03 10.95 27.58
CA ARG A 520 -38.31 11.83 26.64
C ARG A 520 -36.79 11.65 26.72
N ALA A 521 -36.21 11.57 27.90
CA ALA A 521 -34.78 11.34 28.09
C ALA A 521 -34.34 9.96 27.56
N ASP A 522 -35.07 8.89 27.90
CA ASP A 522 -34.84 7.53 27.40
C ASP A 522 -34.92 7.46 25.87
N GLN A 523 -35.85 8.20 25.25
CA GLN A 523 -35.94 8.31 23.80
C GLN A 523 -34.73 9.01 23.18
N GLN A 524 -34.21 10.08 23.79
CA GLN A 524 -33.02 10.78 23.29
C GLN A 524 -31.74 9.93 23.45
N PHE A 525 -31.62 9.19 24.55
CA PHE A 525 -30.54 8.22 24.75
C PHE A 525 -30.55 7.12 23.68
N LYS A 526 -31.71 6.49 23.43
CA LYS A 526 -31.86 5.45 22.41
C LYS A 526 -31.52 5.95 21.00
N LYS A 527 -31.81 7.21 20.69
CA LYS A 527 -31.46 7.83 19.40
C LYS A 527 -29.94 7.89 19.15
N LEU A 528 -29.10 7.86 20.18
CA LEU A 528 -27.63 7.90 20.06
C LEU A 528 -26.98 6.53 20.29
N HIS A 529 -27.45 5.78 21.29
CA HIS A 529 -26.88 4.48 21.64
C HIS A 529 -27.00 3.45 20.49
N GLY A 530 -28.16 3.39 19.82
CA GLY A 530 -28.36 2.48 18.67
C GLY A 530 -27.38 2.74 17.52
N PRO A 531 -27.29 3.97 17.01
CA PRO A 531 -26.31 4.34 15.99
C PRO A 531 -24.85 4.11 16.40
N LEU A 532 -24.43 4.46 17.63
CA LEU A 532 -23.06 4.23 18.10
C LEU A 532 -22.69 2.73 18.11
N ASN A 533 -23.62 1.85 18.50
CA ASN A 533 -23.41 0.40 18.47
C ASN A 533 -23.41 -0.17 17.03
N THR A 534 -24.25 0.39 16.15
CA THR A 534 -24.28 0.03 14.73
C THR A 534 -22.96 0.41 14.05
N LEU A 535 -22.50 1.64 14.27
CA LEU A 535 -21.21 2.14 13.82
C LEU A 535 -20.04 1.28 14.32
N TRP A 536 -20.05 0.93 15.61
CA TRP A 536 -19.05 0.01 16.19
C TRP A 536 -19.00 -1.34 15.47
N THR A 537 -20.17 -1.92 15.19
CA THR A 537 -20.28 -3.19 14.47
C THR A 537 -19.74 -3.06 13.04
N SER A 538 -20.09 -1.98 12.33
CA SER A 538 -19.57 -1.72 10.98
C SER A 538 -18.06 -1.48 10.96
N LEU A 539 -17.51 -0.74 11.93
CA LEU A 539 -16.05 -0.51 12.05
C LEU A 539 -15.30 -1.81 12.36
N LYS A 540 -15.93 -2.76 13.06
CA LYS A 540 -15.41 -4.12 13.20
C LYS A 540 -15.40 -4.85 11.87
N GLN A 541 -16.48 -4.81 11.09
CA GLN A 541 -16.56 -5.46 9.77
C GLN A 541 -15.49 -4.96 8.79
N ILE A 542 -15.24 -3.64 8.74
CA ILE A 542 -14.13 -3.07 7.93
C ILE A 542 -12.78 -3.70 8.32
N SER A 543 -12.61 -3.99 9.61
CA SER A 543 -11.40 -4.60 10.17
C SER A 543 -11.36 -6.14 10.06
N THR A 544 -12.49 -6.83 9.94
CA THR A 544 -12.59 -8.31 10.00
C THR A 544 -12.97 -8.99 8.69
N GLU A 545 -13.79 -8.36 7.84
CA GLU A 545 -14.35 -8.94 6.60
C GLU A 545 -13.66 -8.41 5.32
N LYS A 546 -13.00 -7.25 5.40
CA LYS A 546 -12.12 -6.69 4.37
C LYS A 546 -10.68 -6.79 4.84
N PRO A 547 -10.09 -7.98 5.00
CA PRO A 547 -8.94 -8.17 5.87
C PRO A 547 -7.71 -7.76 5.08
N ILE A 548 -7.52 -6.46 5.01
CA ILE A 548 -6.26 -5.77 5.04
C ILE A 548 -5.70 -5.87 6.47
N PHE A 549 -6.29 -6.55 7.46
CA PHE A 549 -5.91 -6.38 8.87
C PHE A 549 -5.74 -7.70 9.62
N VAL A 550 -4.52 -8.27 9.71
CA VAL A 550 -4.12 -9.26 10.74
C VAL A 550 -2.59 -9.37 10.74
N LEU A 551 -1.95 -8.79 11.75
CA LEU A 551 -0.71 -9.33 12.33
C LEU A 551 -0.70 -9.09 13.84
N ARG A 552 -1.12 -10.10 14.61
CA ARG A 552 -0.39 -10.67 15.76
C ARG A 552 -1.24 -11.73 16.47
N GLY A 553 -0.60 -12.87 16.72
CA GLY A 553 -1.02 -13.82 17.76
C GLY A 553 -1.88 -14.99 17.29
N GLN A 554 -1.23 -16.04 16.77
CA GLN A 554 -1.32 -17.40 17.31
C GLN A 554 -0.40 -18.30 16.47
N LEU A 555 0.81 -18.49 16.98
CA LEU A 555 1.50 -19.76 16.89
C LEU A 555 0.61 -20.79 17.60
N PHE A 556 0.16 -21.82 16.90
CA PHE A 556 0.21 -23.23 17.28
C PHE A 556 -0.18 -24.07 16.08
#